data_AF-A0A3D3V841-F1
#
_entry.id   AF-A0A3D3V841-F1
#
_cell.length_a   1.000
_cell.length_b   1.000
_cell.length_c   1.000
_cell.angle_alpha   90.00
_cell.angle_beta   90.00
_cell.angle_gamma   90.00
#
_symmetry.space_group_name_H-M   'P 1'
#
loop_
_entity.id
_entity.type
_entity.pdbx_description
1 polymer ?
#
loop_
_entity_poly.entity_id
_entity_poly.type
_entity_poly.pdbx_seq_one_letter_code
_entity_poly.pdbx_strand_id
1 'polypeptide(L)'
;MAEFDIRFSGYQGPRSVHNRAVGVFAESISGALGGRVNLEHVLNITEQGHKAADLLEMVATGETTLCYFSSSYLAGKVPEVA
;
A
#
# COMPACT_ATOMS: atom_id res chain seq x y z
N MET A 1 -22.98 -1.52 -4.04
CA MET A 1 -21.72 -2.31 -4.11
C MET A 1 -20.65 -1.37 -4.60
N ALA A 2 -19.42 -1.48 -4.08
CA ALA A 2 -18.31 -0.69 -4.60
C ALA A 2 -18.02 -1.09 -6.05
N GLU A 3 -17.59 -0.12 -6.85
CA GLU A 3 -17.19 -0.33 -8.25
C GLU A 3 -15.72 -0.76 -8.33
N PHE A 4 -14.90 -0.28 -7.38
CA PHE A 4 -13.49 -0.60 -7.28
C PHE A 4 -13.12 -1.01 -5.86
N ASP A 5 -12.40 -2.11 -5.73
CA ASP A 5 -11.73 -2.51 -4.49
C ASP A 5 -10.25 -2.13 -4.56
N ILE A 6 -9.78 -1.38 -3.57
CA ILE A 6 -8.37 -1.01 -3.41
C ILE A 6 -7.84 -1.71 -2.17
N ARG A 7 -6.88 -2.60 -2.36
CA ARG A 7 -6.05 -3.07 -1.24
C ARG A 7 -4.80 -2.21 -1.18
N PHE A 8 -4.58 -1.55 -0.03
CA PHE A 8 -3.39 -0.75 0.24
C PHE A 8 -2.55 -1.47 1.30
N SER A 9 -1.38 -1.97 0.90
CA SER A 9 -0.49 -2.72 1.79
C SER A 9 0.74 -1.93 2.25
N GLY A 10 1.12 -2.13 3.51
CA GLY A 10 2.30 -1.57 4.14
C GLY A 10 3.12 -2.62 4.92
N TYR A 11 4.16 -2.17 5.61
CA TYR A 11 5.08 -3.01 6.40
C TYR A 11 5.45 -2.40 7.76
N GLN A 12 4.69 -1.41 8.22
CA GLN A 12 4.97 -0.66 9.45
C GLN A 12 3.84 -0.84 10.46
N GLY A 13 4.11 -0.53 11.73
CA GLY A 13 3.08 -0.55 12.77
C GLY A 13 2.04 0.57 12.66
N PRO A 14 0.93 0.49 13.40
CA PRO A 14 -0.21 1.44 13.32
C PRO A 14 0.16 2.88 13.70
N ARG A 15 1.25 3.10 14.44
CA ARG A 15 1.72 4.45 14.82
C ARG A 15 2.64 5.10 13.78
N SER A 16 2.96 4.42 12.68
CA SER A 16 3.86 4.97 11.66
C SER A 16 3.20 6.12 10.88
N VAL A 17 4.03 7.05 10.40
CA VAL A 17 3.56 8.15 9.54
C VAL A 17 2.94 7.63 8.25
N HIS A 18 3.48 6.54 7.68
CA HIS A 18 2.97 5.94 6.45
C HIS A 18 1.55 5.41 6.62
N ASN A 19 1.28 4.63 7.68
CA ASN A 19 -0.06 4.09 7.91
C ASN A 19 -1.07 5.20 8.24
N ARG A 20 -0.67 6.25 8.95
CA ARG A 20 -1.52 7.43 9.16
C ARG A 20 -1.84 8.14 7.84
N ALA A 21 -0.86 8.28 6.95
CA ALA A 21 -1.07 8.87 5.63
C ALA A 21 -2.03 8.05 4.76
N VAL A 22 -1.99 6.71 4.84
CA VAL A 22 -2.97 5.85 4.16
C VAL A 22 -4.38 6.07 4.71
N GLY A 23 -4.54 6.30 6.02
CA GLY A 23 -5.82 6.67 6.61
C GLY A 23 -6.37 7.99 6.03
N VAL A 24 -5.54 9.03 5.96
CA VAL A 24 -5.91 10.32 5.33
C VAL A 24 -6.25 10.14 3.85
N PHE A 25 -5.50 9.30 3.13
CA PHE A 25 -5.77 8.97 1.74
C PHE A 25 -7.13 8.26 1.58
N ALA A 26 -7.47 7.31 2.47
CA ALA A 26 -8.73 6.61 2.46
C ALA A 26 -9.93 7.56 2.71
N GLU A 27 -9.79 8.47 3.68
CA GLU A 27 -10.79 9.52 3.94
C GLU A 27 -10.97 10.43 2.72
N SER A 28 -9.87 10.87 2.09
CA SER A 28 -9.92 11.72 0.91
C SER A 28 -10.57 11.04 -0.29
N ILE A 29 -10.26 9.77 -0.54
CA ILE A 29 -10.88 8.99 -1.62
C ILE A 29 -12.36 8.77 -1.35
N SER A 30 -12.73 8.42 -0.12
CA SER A 30 -14.13 8.23 0.25
C SER A 30 -14.92 9.54 0.11
N GLY A 31 -14.34 10.67 0.50
CA GLY A 31 -14.96 11.99 0.31
C GLY A 31 -15.15 12.38 -1.16
N ALA A 32 -14.21 12.02 -2.03
CA ALA A 32 -14.27 12.37 -3.46
C ALA A 32 -15.13 11.42 -4.30
N LEU A 33 -15.11 10.13 -3.99
CA LEU A 33 -15.71 9.06 -4.81
C LEU A 33 -16.91 8.37 -4.14
N GLY A 34 -17.19 8.69 -2.88
CA GLY A 34 -18.25 8.08 -2.10
C GLY A 34 -18.11 6.56 -2.01
N GLY A 35 -19.23 5.86 -2.08
CA GLY A 35 -19.26 4.39 -2.02
C GLY A 35 -18.80 3.68 -3.30
N ARG A 36 -18.24 4.38 -4.29
CA ARG A 36 -17.70 3.75 -5.51
C ARG A 36 -16.38 3.02 -5.25
N VAL A 37 -15.65 3.41 -4.20
CA VAL A 37 -14.39 2.77 -3.81
C VAL A 37 -14.53 2.16 -2.43
N ASN A 38 -14.10 0.91 -2.31
CA ASN A 38 -13.89 0.24 -1.03
C ASN A 38 -12.38 0.05 -0.83
N LEU A 39 -11.84 0.63 0.25
CA LEU A 39 -10.40 0.57 0.54
C LEU A 39 -10.15 -0.33 1.74
N GLU A 40 -9.40 -1.40 1.53
CA GLU A 40 -8.84 -2.26 2.56
C GLU A 40 -7.40 -1.82 2.87
N HIS A 41 -7.11 -1.49 4.13
CA HIS A 41 -5.78 -1.10 4.58
C HIS A 41 -5.09 -2.25 5.32
N VAL A 42 -4.09 -2.85 4.70
CA VAL A 42 -3.21 -3.85 5.32
C VAL A 42 -1.99 -3.15 5.90
N LEU A 43 -1.93 -3.01 7.23
CA LEU A 43 -0.89 -2.23 7.90
C LEU A 43 0.52 -2.80 7.71
N ASN A 44 0.64 -4.11 7.88
CA ASN A 44 1.93 -4.78 7.96
C ASN A 44 1.89 -6.21 7.38
N ILE A 45 2.34 -6.37 6.14
CA ILE A 45 2.43 -7.68 5.48
C ILE A 45 3.47 -8.62 6.13
N THR A 46 4.41 -8.09 6.92
CA THR A 46 5.42 -8.95 7.55
C THR A 46 4.83 -9.80 8.66
N GLU A 47 3.72 -9.37 9.25
CA GLU A 47 2.93 -10.16 10.20
C GLU A 47 2.23 -11.35 9.53
N GLN A 48 2.17 -11.36 8.20
CA GLN A 48 1.58 -12.41 7.37
C GLN A 48 2.63 -13.32 6.72
N GLY A 49 3.92 -13.16 7.08
CA GLY A 49 5.02 -13.98 6.59
C GLY A 49 5.70 -13.45 5.32
N HIS A 50 5.27 -12.32 4.78
CA HIS A 50 5.95 -11.65 3.66
C HIS A 50 7.14 -10.81 4.12
N LYS A 51 8.03 -10.45 3.18
CA LYS A 51 9.07 -9.44 3.40
C LYS A 51 8.55 -8.08 2.96
N ALA A 52 9.01 -7.01 3.60
CA ALA A 52 8.66 -5.64 3.18
C ALA A 52 9.00 -5.35 1.70
N ALA A 53 10.09 -5.95 1.20
CA ALA A 53 10.52 -5.82 -0.19
C ALA A 53 9.55 -6.51 -1.20
N ASP A 54 8.70 -7.42 -0.73
CA ASP A 54 7.75 -8.14 -1.59
C ASP A 54 6.61 -7.22 -2.08
N LEU A 55 6.39 -6.06 -1.45
CA LEU A 55 5.32 -5.11 -1.81
C LEU A 55 5.33 -4.70 -3.28
N LEU A 56 6.52 -4.50 -3.86
CA LEU A 56 6.64 -4.13 -5.27
C LEU A 56 6.16 -5.26 -6.19
N GLU A 57 6.48 -6.51 -5.86
CA GLU A 57 6.03 -7.67 -6.62
C GLU A 57 4.53 -7.89 -6.42
N MET A 58 4.03 -7.77 -5.18
CA MET A 58 2.60 -7.90 -4.86
C MET A 58 1.73 -6.88 -5.63
N VAL A 59 2.25 -5.67 -5.89
CA VAL A 59 1.58 -4.70 -6.78
C VAL A 59 1.65 -5.18 -8.24
N ALA A 60 2.81 -5.65 -8.69
CA ALA A 60 2.97 -6.12 -10.06
C ALA A 60 2.11 -7.34 -10.40
N THR A 61 1.87 -8.24 -9.44
CA THR A 61 1.04 -9.44 -9.58
C THR A 61 -0.44 -9.19 -9.31
N GLY A 62 -0.80 -8.04 -8.73
CA GLY A 62 -2.17 -7.69 -8.36
C GLY A 62 -2.66 -8.27 -7.03
N GLU A 63 -1.78 -8.84 -6.21
CA GLU A 63 -2.10 -9.27 -4.83
C GLU A 63 -2.52 -8.08 -3.93
N THR A 64 -1.92 -6.92 -4.17
CA THR A 64 -2.31 -5.63 -3.60
C THR A 64 -2.40 -4.58 -4.69
N THR A 65 -3.30 -3.61 -4.54
CA THR A 65 -3.51 -2.55 -5.54
C THR A 65 -2.46 -1.45 -5.40
N LEU A 66 -2.11 -1.09 -4.16
CA LEU A 66 -1.21 0.00 -3.82
C LEU A 66 -0.30 -0.39 -2.66
N CYS A 67 0.88 0.21 -2.60
CA CYS A 67 1.74 0.13 -1.43
C CYS A 67 2.53 1.42 -1.20
N TYR A 68 3.13 1.53 -0.02
CA TYR A 68 4.28 2.42 0.19
C TYR A 68 5.54 1.55 0.36
N PHE A 69 6.68 2.05 -0.10
CA PHE A 69 7.95 1.36 -0.02
C PHE A 69 9.11 2.36 0.10
N SER A 70 10.24 1.90 0.62
CA SER A 70 11.49 2.68 0.60
C SER A 70 12.06 2.70 -0.81
N SER A 71 12.44 3.87 -1.35
CA SER A 71 13.04 3.95 -2.70
C SER A 71 14.27 3.05 -2.88
N SER A 72 15.01 2.77 -1.79
CA SER A 72 16.14 1.83 -1.82
C SER A 72 15.77 0.42 -2.30
N TYR A 73 14.50 0.01 -2.22
CA TYR A 73 14.05 -1.30 -2.74
C TYR A 73 14.10 -1.35 -4.27
N LEU A 74 14.21 -0.21 -4.96
CA LEU A 74 14.39 -0.13 -6.40
C LEU A 74 15.85 -0.20 -6.84
N ALA A 75 16.84 -0.15 -5.95
CA ALA A 75 18.27 -0.08 -6.31
C ALA A 75 18.72 -1.22 -7.25
N GLY A 76 18.11 -2.41 -7.15
CA GLY A 76 18.39 -3.54 -8.05
C GLY A 76 17.71 -3.46 -9.43
N LYS A 77 16.73 -2.56 -9.60
CA LYS A 77 15.93 -2.40 -10.84
C LYS A 77 16.15 -1.04 -11.51
N VAL A 78 16.54 -0.01 -10.75
CA VAL A 78 16.73 1.38 -11.17
C VAL A 78 18.08 1.85 -10.63
N PRO A 79 19.14 1.88 -11.46
CA PRO A 79 20.50 2.22 -11.03
C PRO A 79 20.65 3.61 -10.41
N GLU A 80 19.81 4.57 -10.81
CA GLU A 80 19.87 5.97 -10.38
C GLU A 80 19.45 6.19 -8.92
N VAL A 81 18.87 5.17 -8.27
CA VAL A 81 18.40 5.23 -6.87
C VAL A 81 19.18 4.29 -5.95
N ALA A 82 20.32 3.77 -6.41
CA ALA A 82 21.22 2.92 -5.63
C ALA A 82 22.08 3.71 -4.64
#